data_AF-A0A6N7VR61-F1
#
_entry.id   AF-A0A6N7VR61-F1
#
_cell.length_a   1.000
_cell.length_b   1.000
_cell.length_c   1.000
_cell.angle_alpha   90.00
_cell.angle_beta   90.00
_cell.angle_gamma   90.00
#
_symmetry.space_group_name_H-M   'P 1'
#
loop_
_entity.id
_entity.type
_entity.pdbx_description
1 polymer ?
#
loop_
_entity_poly.entity_id
_entity_poly.type
_entity_poly.pdbx_seq_one_letter_code
_entity_poly.pdbx_strand_id
1 'polypeptide(L)'
;MKKLLVMGILVLSSISFAKLEVPEDVEKNINKSARSFDGSQRMNYINWQKRSYLRMDEVAKESGIPQEEYARIKAKLERMYGSNYAKQLQVLPDEINDYKDVVKRVEEATKGNVIVDEEVNQRAKEEIVKTLNAVKVPKEILEVYQKSAEELFPNNYPKQQQFLSICIKDYFEILPLLKKELNK
;
A
#
# COMPACT_ATOMS: atom_id res chain seq x y z
N MET A 1 27.31 -8.11 30.64
CA MET A 1 25.95 -8.59 30.33
C MET A 1 24.93 -7.54 30.75
N LYS A 2 24.53 -6.64 29.84
CA LYS A 2 23.51 -5.62 30.10
C LYS A 2 22.23 -6.04 29.39
N LYS A 3 21.22 -6.44 30.19
CA LYS A 3 19.87 -6.75 29.72
C LYS A 3 19.18 -5.42 29.41
N LEU A 4 19.00 -5.09 28.14
CA LEU A 4 18.11 -3.99 27.74
C LEU A 4 16.70 -4.55 27.67
N LEU A 5 15.87 -4.08 28.60
CA LEU A 5 14.44 -4.33 28.69
C LEU A 5 13.76 -3.91 27.38
N VAL A 6 13.20 -4.87 26.67
CA VAL A 6 12.25 -4.62 25.58
C VAL A 6 10.96 -4.12 26.23
N MET A 7 10.77 -2.80 26.27
CA MET A 7 9.47 -2.20 26.55
C MET A 7 8.54 -2.51 25.37
N GLY A 8 7.76 -3.58 25.50
CA GLY A 8 6.59 -3.79 24.65
C GLY A 8 5.56 -2.71 24.96
N ILE A 9 5.37 -1.78 24.03
CA ILE A 9 4.23 -0.84 24.08
C ILE A 9 2.98 -1.65 23.72
N LEU A 10 2.29 -2.12 24.75
CA LEU A 10 0.98 -2.73 24.66
C LEU A 10 -0.04 -1.58 24.59
N VAL A 11 -0.36 -1.11 23.38
CA VAL A 11 -1.46 -0.16 23.17
C VAL A 11 -2.78 -0.94 23.30
N LEU A 12 -3.32 -0.97 24.52
CA LEU A 12 -4.72 -1.32 24.74
C LEU A 12 -5.58 -0.11 24.33
N SER A 13 -5.90 -0.01 23.04
CA SER A 13 -6.91 0.93 22.56
C SER A 13 -8.29 0.35 22.82
N SER A 14 -9.02 0.92 23.77
CA SER A 14 -10.44 0.71 24.00
C SER A 14 -11.23 0.97 22.73
N ILE A 15 -11.72 -0.10 22.10
CA ILE A 15 -12.62 -0.01 20.94
C ILE A 15 -13.97 0.47 21.47
N SER A 16 -14.21 1.78 21.40
CA SER A 16 -15.58 2.30 21.44
C SER A 16 -16.27 1.82 20.15
N PHE A 17 -17.27 0.96 20.29
CA PHE A 17 -18.11 0.52 19.19
C PHE A 17 -18.98 1.68 18.69
N ALA A 18 -18.38 2.59 17.91
CA ALA A 18 -19.14 3.49 17.06
C ALA A 18 -19.81 2.64 15.98
N LYS A 19 -21.12 2.84 15.78
CA LYS A 19 -21.89 2.24 14.70
C LYS A 19 -21.20 2.64 13.38
N LEU A 20 -20.63 1.67 12.69
CA LEU A 20 -19.88 1.85 11.44
C LEU A 20 -20.89 2.22 10.34
N GLU A 21 -21.22 3.49 10.24
CA GLU A 21 -22.10 4.02 9.21
C GLU A 21 -21.29 4.47 7.99
N VAL A 22 -21.86 4.29 6.81
CA VAL A 22 -21.23 4.71 5.56
C VAL A 22 -21.36 6.23 5.43
N PRO A 23 -20.26 6.97 5.16
CA PRO A 23 -20.31 8.42 4.96
C PRO A 23 -21.30 8.85 3.85
N GLU A 24 -21.94 10.00 4.00
CA GLU A 24 -22.99 10.48 3.09
C GLU A 24 -22.52 10.61 1.64
N ASP A 25 -21.28 11.05 1.44
CA ASP A 25 -20.66 11.17 0.11
C ASP A 25 -20.46 9.80 -0.55
N VAL A 26 -20.03 8.81 0.22
CA VAL A 26 -19.93 7.41 -0.22
C VAL A 26 -21.32 6.86 -0.56
N GLU A 27 -22.33 7.12 0.28
CA GLU A 27 -23.70 6.71 -0.02
C GLU A 27 -24.24 7.34 -1.29
N LYS A 28 -23.98 8.63 -1.51
CA LYS A 28 -24.37 9.35 -2.73
C LYS A 28 -23.73 8.74 -3.97
N ASN A 29 -22.45 8.38 -3.87
CA ASN A 29 -21.70 7.75 -4.94
C ASN A 29 -22.22 6.34 -5.28
N ILE A 30 -22.51 5.52 -4.25
CA ILE A 30 -23.15 4.20 -4.42
C ILE A 30 -24.52 4.33 -5.08
N ASN A 31 -25.33 5.30 -4.64
CA ASN A 31 -26.64 5.55 -5.24
C ASN A 31 -26.54 6.00 -6.70
N LYS A 32 -25.50 6.76 -7.05
CA LYS A 32 -25.22 7.17 -8.43
C LYS A 32 -24.83 5.99 -9.31
N SER A 33 -23.97 5.09 -8.83
CA SER A 33 -23.59 3.88 -9.58
C SER A 33 -24.73 2.86 -9.70
N ALA A 34 -25.71 2.90 -8.79
CA ALA A 34 -26.85 2.01 -8.80
C ALA A 34 -27.99 2.42 -9.77
N ARG A 35 -27.87 3.55 -10.49
CA ARG A 35 -28.96 4.12 -11.31
C ARG A 35 -29.41 3.25 -12.48
N SER A 36 -28.58 2.33 -12.94
CA SER A 36 -28.90 1.40 -14.03
C SER A 36 -29.67 0.16 -13.56
N PHE A 37 -29.90 0.00 -12.26
CA PHE A 37 -30.65 -1.11 -11.68
C PHE A 37 -32.02 -0.63 -11.20
N ASP A 38 -33.00 -1.53 -11.21
CA ASP A 38 -34.36 -1.26 -10.76
C ASP A 38 -34.79 -2.18 -9.61
N GLY A 39 -35.79 -1.73 -8.86
CA GLY A 39 -36.46 -2.50 -7.81
C GLY A 39 -35.51 -3.19 -6.83
N SER A 40 -35.67 -4.50 -6.65
CA SER A 40 -34.88 -5.30 -5.72
C SER A 40 -33.40 -5.41 -6.11
N GLN A 41 -33.07 -5.38 -7.41
CA GLN A 41 -31.69 -5.42 -7.88
C GLN A 41 -30.92 -4.19 -7.43
N ARG A 42 -31.54 -3.01 -7.52
CA ARG A 42 -30.95 -1.75 -7.05
C ARG A 42 -30.65 -1.79 -5.57
N MET A 43 -31.61 -2.23 -4.77
CA MET A 43 -31.46 -2.33 -3.32
C MET A 43 -30.36 -3.32 -2.93
N ASN A 44 -30.33 -4.49 -3.59
CA ASN A 44 -29.29 -5.51 -3.36
C ASN A 44 -27.90 -4.99 -3.71
N TYR A 45 -27.76 -4.30 -4.85
CA TYR A 45 -26.50 -3.68 -5.27
C TYR A 45 -26.03 -2.63 -4.25
N ILE A 46 -26.90 -1.70 -3.84
CA ILE A 46 -26.56 -0.67 -2.85
C ILE A 46 -26.10 -1.32 -1.55
N ASN A 47 -26.85 -2.28 -1.02
CA ASN A 47 -26.52 -2.97 0.23
C ASN A 47 -25.22 -3.76 0.12
N TRP A 48 -24.94 -4.37 -1.03
CA TRP A 48 -23.68 -5.06 -1.28
C TRP A 48 -22.51 -4.07 -1.26
N GLN A 49 -22.61 -2.95 -1.97
CA GLN A 49 -21.56 -1.92 -1.99
C GLN A 49 -21.31 -1.31 -0.60
N LYS A 50 -22.37 -1.02 0.17
CA LYS A 50 -22.24 -0.52 1.55
C LYS A 50 -21.53 -1.52 2.45
N ARG A 51 -21.94 -2.80 2.43
CA ARG A 51 -21.25 -3.84 3.20
C ARG A 51 -19.80 -3.99 2.79
N SER A 52 -19.51 -3.93 1.49
CA SER A 52 -18.14 -4.03 0.99
C SER A 52 -17.26 -2.89 1.49
N TYR A 53 -17.78 -1.65 1.45
CA TYR A 53 -17.07 -0.48 1.98
C TYR A 53 -16.69 -0.66 3.46
N LEU A 54 -17.64 -1.07 4.31
CA LEU A 54 -17.39 -1.27 5.74
C LEU A 54 -16.42 -2.43 6.00
N ARG A 55 -16.54 -3.53 5.23
CA ARG A 55 -15.67 -4.70 5.38
C ARG A 55 -14.20 -4.40 5.03
N MET A 56 -13.93 -3.42 4.16
CA MET A 56 -12.53 -3.03 3.87
C MET A 56 -11.79 -2.57 5.12
N ASP A 57 -12.44 -1.79 5.99
CA ASP A 57 -11.84 -1.31 7.24
C ASP A 57 -11.58 -2.46 8.22
N GLU A 58 -12.46 -3.47 8.23
CA GLU A 58 -12.26 -4.68 9.05
C GLU A 58 -11.09 -5.52 8.55
N VAL A 59 -11.00 -5.76 7.23
CA VAL A 59 -9.88 -6.49 6.61
C VAL A 59 -8.54 -5.78 6.87
N ALA A 60 -8.52 -4.46 6.78
CA ALA A 60 -7.33 -3.68 7.10
C ALA A 60 -6.91 -3.84 8.56
N LYS A 61 -7.85 -3.75 9.51
CA LYS A 61 -7.58 -3.99 10.93
C LYS A 61 -7.08 -5.40 11.21
N GLU A 62 -7.75 -6.41 10.66
CA GLU A 62 -7.37 -7.83 10.77
C GLU A 62 -5.96 -8.07 10.22
N SER A 63 -5.56 -7.33 9.18
CA SER A 63 -4.24 -7.48 8.58
C SER A 63 -3.10 -6.90 9.43
N GLY A 64 -3.38 -5.99 10.36
CA GLY A 64 -2.38 -5.34 11.20
C GLY A 64 -1.46 -4.35 10.48
N ILE A 65 -1.81 -3.90 9.26
CA ILE A 65 -1.06 -2.82 8.60
C ILE A 65 -1.31 -1.48 9.30
N PRO A 66 -0.36 -0.53 9.26
CA PRO A 66 -0.59 0.81 9.78
C PRO A 66 -1.77 1.50 9.08
N GLN A 67 -2.52 2.31 9.84
CA GLN A 67 -3.72 2.99 9.33
C GLN A 67 -3.42 3.94 8.15
N GLU A 68 -2.27 4.61 8.18
CA GLU A 68 -1.79 5.48 7.09
C GLU A 68 -1.62 4.68 5.79
N GLU A 69 -1.12 3.45 5.89
CA GLU A 69 -0.90 2.57 4.74
C GLU A 69 -2.19 2.00 4.18
N TYR A 70 -3.13 1.69 5.06
CA TYR A 70 -4.47 1.36 4.61
C TYR A 70 -5.13 2.54 3.88
N ALA A 71 -5.01 3.77 4.39
CA ALA A 71 -5.56 4.95 3.74
C ALA A 71 -4.97 5.15 2.33
N ARG A 72 -3.66 4.92 2.17
CA ARG A 72 -2.99 4.95 0.86
C ARG A 72 -3.52 3.86 -0.08
N ILE A 73 -3.58 2.60 0.38
CA ILE A 73 -4.11 1.49 -0.43
C ILE A 73 -5.55 1.80 -0.86
N LYS A 74 -6.39 2.29 0.06
CA LYS A 74 -7.76 2.70 -0.23
C LYS A 74 -7.81 3.79 -1.30
N ALA A 75 -6.99 4.83 -1.21
CA ALA A 75 -6.92 5.89 -2.23
C ALA A 75 -6.47 5.37 -3.61
N LYS A 76 -5.53 4.42 -3.65
CA LYS A 76 -5.13 3.73 -4.89
C LYS A 76 -6.32 2.95 -5.50
N LEU A 77 -7.01 2.15 -4.69
CA LEU A 77 -8.16 1.36 -5.11
C LEU A 77 -9.34 2.24 -5.58
N GLU A 78 -9.58 3.38 -4.92
CA GLU A 78 -10.58 4.36 -5.34
C GLU A 78 -10.25 4.98 -6.71
N ARG A 79 -8.97 5.26 -7.00
CA ARG A 79 -8.54 5.75 -8.31
C ARG A 79 -8.76 4.72 -9.42
N MET A 80 -8.57 3.43 -9.12
CA MET A 80 -8.67 2.35 -10.10
C MET A 80 -10.11 1.89 -10.34
N TYR A 81 -10.91 1.80 -9.28
CA TYR A 81 -12.23 1.16 -9.32
C TYR A 81 -13.39 2.12 -9.00
N GLY A 82 -13.10 3.39 -8.72
CA GLY A 82 -14.11 4.39 -8.39
C GLY A 82 -14.98 3.91 -7.24
N SER A 83 -16.29 4.11 -7.33
CA SER A 83 -17.25 3.71 -6.28
C SER A 83 -17.65 2.23 -6.30
N ASN A 84 -16.89 1.36 -6.98
CA ASN A 84 -17.11 -0.09 -6.96
C ASN A 84 -16.37 -0.72 -5.77
N TYR A 85 -16.87 -0.48 -4.57
CA TYR A 85 -16.31 -0.98 -3.31
C TYR A 85 -16.27 -2.49 -3.22
N ALA A 86 -17.19 -3.20 -3.88
CA ALA A 86 -17.10 -4.65 -3.99
C ALA A 86 -15.81 -5.10 -4.71
N LYS A 87 -15.45 -4.42 -5.81
CA LYS A 87 -14.20 -4.70 -6.52
C LYS A 87 -12.97 -4.25 -5.72
N GLN A 88 -13.05 -3.09 -5.05
CA GLN A 88 -11.98 -2.66 -4.15
C GLN A 88 -11.72 -3.69 -3.05
N LEU A 89 -12.78 -4.16 -2.36
CA LEU A 89 -12.67 -5.20 -1.33
C LEU A 89 -12.07 -6.50 -1.87
N GLN A 90 -12.42 -6.89 -3.10
CA GLN A 90 -11.86 -8.09 -3.73
C GLN A 90 -10.33 -8.01 -3.90
N VAL A 91 -9.80 -6.83 -4.23
CA VAL A 91 -8.37 -6.62 -4.53
C VAL A 91 -7.56 -6.21 -3.29
N LEU A 92 -8.23 -5.69 -2.26
CA LEU A 92 -7.60 -5.21 -1.03
C LEU A 92 -6.65 -6.23 -0.36
N PRO A 93 -6.98 -7.52 -0.21
CA PRO A 93 -6.07 -8.50 0.41
C PRO A 93 -4.74 -8.64 -0.33
N ASP A 94 -4.77 -8.59 -1.67
CA ASP A 94 -3.56 -8.71 -2.49
C ASP A 94 -2.68 -7.46 -2.30
N GLU A 95 -3.26 -6.27 -2.33
CA GLU A 95 -2.54 -5.01 -2.07
C GLU A 95 -1.92 -4.96 -0.66
N ILE A 96 -2.62 -5.52 0.34
CA ILE A 96 -2.10 -5.66 1.71
C ILE A 96 -0.93 -6.63 1.76
N ASN A 97 -1.01 -7.75 1.03
CA ASN A 97 0.06 -8.74 0.99
C ASN A 97 1.29 -8.20 0.26
N ASP A 98 1.10 -7.51 -0.87
CA ASP A 98 2.17 -6.83 -1.60
C ASP A 98 2.91 -5.84 -0.69
N TYR A 99 2.16 -5.05 0.10
CA TYR A 99 2.74 -4.16 1.11
C TYR A 99 3.58 -4.94 2.14
N LYS A 100 3.01 -6.01 2.72
CA LYS A 100 3.71 -6.81 3.75
C LYS A 100 4.97 -7.47 3.21
N ASP A 101 4.94 -7.98 2.00
CA ASP A 101 6.08 -8.62 1.35
C ASP A 101 7.19 -7.62 1.05
N VAL A 102 6.82 -6.42 0.59
CA VAL A 102 7.78 -5.32 0.42
C VAL A 102 8.42 -4.94 1.75
N VAL A 103 7.62 -4.67 2.79
CA VAL A 103 8.13 -4.28 4.10
C VAL A 103 9.05 -5.36 4.66
N LYS A 104 8.64 -6.63 4.58
CA LYS A 104 9.45 -7.77 5.01
C LYS A 104 10.79 -7.83 4.26
N ARG A 105 10.80 -7.68 2.93
CA ARG A 105 12.06 -7.70 2.14
C ARG A 105 12.99 -6.55 2.52
N VAL A 106 12.43 -5.36 2.79
CA VAL A 106 13.22 -4.22 3.27
C VAL A 106 13.74 -4.45 4.69
N GLU A 107 12.92 -4.98 5.60
CA GLU A 107 13.34 -5.33 6.96
C GLU A 107 14.42 -6.40 6.99
N GLU A 108 14.28 -7.47 6.19
CA GLU A 108 15.30 -8.52 6.05
C GLU A 108 16.62 -7.97 5.50
N ALA A 109 16.57 -7.07 4.52
CA ALA A 109 17.76 -6.42 3.99
C ALA A 109 18.40 -5.42 4.97
N THR A 110 17.63 -4.90 5.94
CA THR A 110 18.08 -3.90 6.92
C THR A 110 18.39 -4.48 8.29
N LYS A 111 18.49 -5.82 8.45
CA LYS A 111 18.84 -6.53 9.70
C LYS A 111 20.29 -6.33 10.22
N GLY A 112 20.90 -5.18 9.93
CA GLY A 112 22.09 -4.67 10.60
C GLY A 112 21.80 -3.27 11.15
N ASN A 113 22.33 -2.92 12.32
CA ASN A 113 22.10 -1.66 13.04
C ASN A 113 22.39 -0.39 12.21
N VAL A 114 21.54 -0.04 11.25
CA VAL A 114 21.58 1.27 10.61
C VAL A 114 20.92 2.23 11.57
N ILE A 115 21.75 2.88 12.40
CA ILE A 115 21.35 4.12 13.04
C ILE A 115 21.17 5.10 11.89
N VAL A 116 19.91 5.43 11.58
CA VAL A 116 19.59 6.47 10.59
C VAL A 116 19.89 7.81 11.23
N ASP A 117 21.17 8.16 11.29
CA ASP A 117 21.59 9.52 11.59
C ASP A 117 21.49 10.38 10.31
N GLU A 118 21.65 11.68 10.49
CA GLU A 118 21.45 12.66 9.42
C GLU A 118 22.44 12.47 8.25
N GLU A 119 23.66 12.01 8.54
CA GLU A 119 24.71 11.77 7.54
C GLU A 119 24.37 10.56 6.66
N VAL A 120 23.97 9.44 7.28
CA VAL A 120 23.54 8.24 6.57
C VAL A 120 22.32 8.54 5.68
N ASN A 121 21.39 9.35 6.19
CA ASN A 121 20.18 9.71 5.47
C ASN A 121 20.50 10.59 4.24
N GLN A 122 21.40 11.58 4.38
CA GLN A 122 21.84 12.40 3.24
C GLN A 122 22.59 11.59 2.20
N ARG A 123 23.50 10.71 2.64
CA ARG A 123 24.24 9.83 1.72
C ARG A 123 23.30 8.93 0.92
N ALA A 124 22.31 8.31 1.58
CA ALA A 124 21.32 7.50 0.90
C ALA A 124 20.50 8.32 -0.11
N LYS A 125 20.15 9.56 0.22
CA LYS A 125 19.45 10.48 -0.69
C LYS A 125 20.25 10.78 -1.95
N GLU A 126 21.55 11.05 -1.82
CA GLU A 126 22.44 11.26 -2.97
C GLU A 126 22.57 10.00 -3.83
N GLU A 127 22.74 8.84 -3.20
CA GLU A 127 22.87 7.56 -3.92
C GLU A 127 21.59 7.15 -4.64
N ILE A 128 20.41 7.48 -4.10
CA ILE A 128 19.12 7.32 -4.78
C ILE A 128 19.15 8.08 -6.11
N VAL A 129 19.51 9.38 -6.08
CA VAL A 129 19.55 10.21 -7.29
C VAL A 129 20.54 9.66 -8.32
N LYS A 130 21.74 9.25 -7.89
CA LYS A 130 22.74 8.63 -8.78
C LYS A 130 22.21 7.35 -9.43
N THR A 131 21.60 6.47 -8.63
CA THR A 131 21.06 5.18 -9.09
C THR A 131 19.96 5.40 -10.14
N LEU A 132 18.99 6.25 -9.84
CA LEU A 132 17.85 6.51 -10.71
C LEU A 132 18.25 7.14 -12.05
N ASN A 133 19.30 7.97 -12.06
CA ASN A 133 19.84 8.55 -13.29
C ASN A 133 20.64 7.54 -14.13
N ALA A 134 21.19 6.49 -13.52
CA ALA A 134 22.05 5.50 -14.19
C ALA A 134 21.28 4.31 -14.77
N VAL A 135 20.12 3.96 -14.22
CA VAL A 135 19.37 2.76 -14.61
C VAL A 135 18.58 2.96 -15.89
N LYS A 136 18.49 1.92 -16.73
CA LYS A 136 17.75 1.93 -18.01
C LYS A 136 16.27 1.55 -17.85
N VAL A 137 15.65 1.96 -16.75
CA VAL A 137 14.21 1.78 -16.50
C VAL A 137 13.48 3.02 -17.04
N PRO A 138 12.33 2.88 -17.71
CA PRO A 138 11.52 4.02 -18.15
C PRO A 138 11.23 5.00 -17.01
N LYS A 139 11.25 6.30 -17.30
CA LYS A 139 11.09 7.35 -16.28
C LYS A 139 9.75 7.25 -15.56
N GLU A 140 8.69 6.94 -16.30
CA GLU A 140 7.34 6.80 -15.79
C GLU A 140 7.25 5.68 -14.74
N ILE A 141 8.02 4.60 -14.92
CA ILE A 141 8.09 3.50 -13.96
C ILE A 141 8.93 3.91 -12.75
N LEU A 142 10.06 4.60 -12.97
CA LEU A 142 10.89 5.10 -11.87
C LEU A 142 10.16 6.11 -10.99
N GLU A 143 9.33 6.97 -11.57
CA GLU A 143 8.48 7.91 -10.83
C GLU A 143 7.47 7.18 -9.94
N VAL A 144 6.89 6.07 -10.41
CA VAL A 144 6.01 5.23 -9.59
C VAL A 144 6.79 4.64 -8.42
N TYR A 145 7.96 4.05 -8.67
CA TYR A 145 8.78 3.47 -7.61
C TYR A 145 9.24 4.52 -6.59
N GLN A 146 9.65 5.72 -7.02
CA GLN A 146 10.03 6.81 -6.12
C GLN A 146 8.89 7.25 -5.22
N LYS A 147 7.71 7.49 -5.78
CA LYS A 147 6.51 7.84 -4.99
C LYS A 147 6.20 6.75 -3.99
N SER A 148 6.22 5.48 -4.41
CA SER A 148 6.01 4.35 -3.49
C SER A 148 7.08 4.28 -2.39
N ALA A 149 8.35 4.55 -2.69
CA ALA A 149 9.43 4.56 -1.71
C ALA A 149 9.21 5.66 -0.65
N GLU A 150 8.94 6.88 -1.10
CA GLU A 150 8.68 8.05 -0.24
C GLU A 150 7.46 7.82 0.64
N GLU A 151 6.41 7.21 0.09
CA GLU A 151 5.18 6.88 0.79
C GLU A 151 5.38 5.75 1.82
N LEU A 152 6.15 4.70 1.50
CA LEU A 152 6.39 3.55 2.40
C LEU A 152 7.40 3.85 3.52
N PHE A 153 8.37 4.72 3.25
CA PHE A 153 9.49 5.00 4.15
C PHE A 153 9.72 6.50 4.29
N PRO A 154 8.76 7.26 4.85
CA PRO A 154 8.84 8.71 4.92
C PRO A 154 10.09 9.15 5.69
N ASN A 155 10.88 10.04 5.08
CA ASN A 155 12.13 10.58 5.62
C ASN A 155 13.22 9.53 5.96
N ASN A 156 13.07 8.28 5.56
CA ASN A 156 14.05 7.20 5.77
C ASN A 156 14.67 6.80 4.43
N TYR A 157 15.57 7.64 3.93
CA TYR A 157 16.21 7.45 2.63
C TYR A 157 16.98 6.12 2.51
N PRO A 158 17.61 5.54 3.56
CA PRO A 158 18.18 4.20 3.47
C PRO A 158 17.16 3.11 3.12
N LYS A 159 15.97 3.15 3.75
CA LYS A 159 14.89 2.21 3.42
C LYS A 159 14.30 2.50 2.04
N GLN A 160 14.15 3.77 1.66
CA GLN A 160 13.74 4.14 0.30
C GLN A 160 14.72 3.63 -0.75
N GLN A 161 16.03 3.79 -0.52
CA GLN A 161 17.08 3.31 -1.40
C GLN A 161 17.00 1.79 -1.58
N GLN A 162 16.79 1.06 -0.48
CA GLN A 162 16.65 -0.39 -0.52
C GLN A 162 15.39 -0.83 -1.27
N PHE A 163 14.26 -0.16 -1.04
CA PHE A 163 13.03 -0.39 -1.78
C PHE A 163 13.23 -0.19 -3.30
N LEU A 164 13.82 0.94 -3.69
CA LEU A 164 14.09 1.25 -5.09
C LEU A 164 15.01 0.22 -5.74
N SER A 165 16.05 -0.22 -5.02
CA SER A 165 16.96 -1.28 -5.47
C SER A 165 16.22 -2.59 -5.76
N ILE A 166 15.31 -2.99 -4.87
CA ILE A 166 14.47 -4.18 -5.04
C ILE A 166 13.56 -4.02 -6.27
N CYS A 167 12.83 -2.91 -6.39
CA CYS A 167 11.92 -2.69 -7.52
C CYS A 167 12.65 -2.66 -8.88
N ILE A 168 13.82 -2.02 -8.95
CA ILE A 168 14.64 -1.98 -10.16
C ILE A 168 15.13 -3.38 -10.52
N LYS A 169 15.57 -4.16 -9.54
CA LYS A 169 15.97 -5.56 -9.75
C LYS A 169 14.81 -6.39 -10.28
N ASP A 170 13.66 -6.35 -9.61
CA ASP A 170 12.45 -7.10 -10.00
C ASP A 170 12.02 -6.74 -11.44
N TYR A 171 12.09 -5.45 -11.82
CA TYR A 171 11.82 -5.01 -13.20
C TYR A 171 12.70 -5.73 -14.23
N PHE A 172 14.01 -5.79 -13.99
CA PHE A 172 14.94 -6.43 -14.93
C PHE A 172 14.83 -7.95 -14.94
N GLU A 173 14.40 -8.58 -13.85
CA GLU A 173 14.14 -10.02 -13.79
C GLU A 173 12.87 -10.41 -14.55
N ILE A 174 11.81 -9.59 -14.47
CA ILE A 174 10.51 -9.86 -15.08
C ILE A 174 10.49 -9.49 -16.57
N LEU A 175 11.19 -8.44 -16.98
CA LEU A 175 11.15 -7.92 -18.37
C LEU A 175 11.47 -8.98 -19.45
N PRO A 176 12.51 -9.83 -19.31
CA PRO A 176 12.77 -10.90 -20.28
C PRO A 176 11.65 -11.94 -20.36
N LEU A 177 11.01 -12.27 -19.23
CA LEU A 177 9.90 -13.22 -19.18
C LEU A 177 8.68 -12.68 -19.92
N LEU A 178 8.34 -11.42 -19.70
CA LEU A 178 7.24 -10.74 -20.42
C LEU A 178 7.49 -10.70 -21.93
N LYS A 179 8.71 -10.36 -22.35
CA LYS A 179 9.09 -10.36 -23.77
C LYS A 179 8.95 -11.76 -24.40
N LYS A 180 9.24 -12.82 -23.64
CA LYS A 180 9.08 -14.19 -24.13
C LYS A 180 7.62 -14.57 -24.31
N GLU A 181 6.73 -14.18 -23.40
CA GLU A 181 5.29 -14.47 -23.53
C GLU A 181 4.62 -13.63 -24.63
N LEU A 182 5.03 -12.37 -24.81
CA LEU A 182 4.47 -11.49 -25.86
C LEU A 182 4.92 -11.85 -27.29
N ASN A 183 6.01 -12.60 -27.43
CA ASN A 183 6.55 -13.05 -28.72
C ASN A 183 6.16 -14.51 -29.04
N LYS A 184 5.24 -15.11 -28.28
CA LYS A 184 4.56 -16.37 -28.61
C LYS A 184 3.23 -16.08 -29.31
#